data_AF-A0A2J6X827-F1
#
_entry.id   AF-A0A2J6X827-F1
#
_cell.length_a   1.000
_cell.length_b   1.000
_cell.length_c   1.000
_cell.angle_alpha   90.00
_cell.angle_beta   90.00
_cell.angle_gamma   90.00
#
_symmetry.space_group_name_H-M   'P 1'
#
loop_
_entity.id
_entity.type
_entity.pdbx_description
1 polymer ?
#
loop_
_entity_poly.entity_id
_entity_poly.type
_entity_poly.pdbx_seq_one_letter_code
_entity_poly.pdbx_strand_id
1 'polypeptide(L)' 'AIFVDCHGNVVALYPSLPPWRLYAGHRHARYVLELPVGVIATTQTALGDQIVIQPTT' A
#
# COMPACT_ATOMS: atom_id res chain seq x y z
N ALA A 1 -1.74 -5.29 -1.02
CA ALA A 1 -0.98 -4.15 -1.57
C ALA A 1 -1.45 -2.85 -0.95
N ILE A 2 -0.53 -1.91 -0.78
CA ILE A 2 -0.77 -0.57 -0.24
C ILE A 2 -0.39 0.44 -1.33
N PHE A 3 -1.28 1.35 -1.67
CA PHE A 3 -0.98 2.44 -2.61
C PHE A 3 -0.68 3.71 -1.82
N VAL A 4 0.40 4.37 -2.19
CA VAL A 4 0.95 5.50 -1.42
C VAL A 4 1.17 6.69 -2.34
N ASP A 5 0.86 7.90 -1.84
CA ASP A 5 1.06 9.16 -2.58
C ASP A 5 2.52 9.66 -2.55
N CYS A 6 2.78 10.84 -3.12
CA CYS A 6 4.10 11.45 -3.13
C CYS A 6 4.58 11.96 -1.76
N HIS A 7 3.68 12.14 -0.80
CA HIS A 7 3.99 12.55 0.57
C HIS A 7 4.18 11.33 1.51
N GLY A 8 3.95 10.12 1.01
CA GLY A 8 4.04 8.90 1.82
C GLY A 8 2.72 8.49 2.46
N ASN A 9 1.59 9.14 2.15
CA ASN A 9 0.30 8.79 2.74
C ASN A 9 -0.36 7.62 2.01
N VAL A 10 -0.95 6.71 2.77
CA VAL A 10 -1.73 5.61 2.26
C VAL A 10 -3.03 6.13 1.67
N VAL A 11 -3.19 5.99 0.36
CA VAL A 11 -4.39 6.41 -0.39
C VAL A 11 -5.32 5.26 -0.75
N ALA A 12 -4.81 4.02 -0.80
CA ALA A 12 -5.64 2.84 -0.97
C ALA A 12 -4.99 1.59 -0.36
N LEU A 13 -5.84 0.66 0.09
CA LEU A 13 -5.45 -0.58 0.75
C LEU A 13 -6.19 -1.75 0.14
N TYR A 14 -5.45 -2.82 -0.17
CA TYR A 14 -6.01 -4.07 -0.63
C TYR A 14 -5.41 -5.22 0.19
N PRO A 15 -6.09 -5.67 1.26
CA PRO A 15 -5.63 -6.75 2.13
C PRO A 15 -5.45 -8.09 1.41
N SER A 16 -6.31 -8.36 0.42
CA SER A 16 -6.22 -9.50 -0.48
C SER A 16 -6.43 -9.04 -1.92
N LEU A 17 -5.47 -9.36 -2.78
CA LEU A 17 -5.57 -9.13 -4.22
C LEU A 17 -5.83 -10.49 -4.89
N PRO A 18 -6.98 -10.69 -5.56
CA PRO A 18 -7.16 -11.90 -6.34
C PRO A 18 -6.20 -11.88 -7.55
N PRO A 19 -5.64 -13.04 -7.94
CA PRO A 19 -4.85 -13.14 -9.16
C PRO A 19 -5.72 -12.67 -10.34
N TRP A 20 -5.11 -12.02 -11.33
CA TRP A 20 -5.75 -11.49 -12.56
C TRP A 20 -6.55 -10.19 -12.45
N ARG A 21 -6.68 -9.59 -11.27
CA ARG A 21 -7.41 -8.31 -11.17
C ARG A 21 -6.49 -7.14 -11.49
N LEU A 22 -6.74 -6.50 -12.63
CA LEU A 22 -6.09 -5.25 -13.03
C LEU A 22 -6.55 -4.11 -12.11
N TYR A 23 -5.62 -3.57 -11.33
CA TYR A 23 -5.82 -2.33 -10.60
C TYR A 23 -5.23 -1.20 -11.43
N ALA A 24 -6.07 -0.51 -12.21
CA ALA A 24 -5.71 0.79 -12.76
C ALA A 24 -5.43 1.69 -11.56
N GLY A 25 -4.16 2.06 -11.37
CA GLY A 25 -3.65 2.66 -10.14
C GLY A 25 -4.57 3.72 -9.52
N HIS A 26 -4.53 3.84 -8.19
CA HIS A 26 -5.36 4.80 -7.49
C HIS A 26 -4.98 6.23 -7.85
N ARG A 27 -5.97 7.12 -8.02
CA ARG A 27 -5.72 8.55 -8.27
C ARG A 27 -4.88 9.10 -7.11
N HIS A 28 -3.75 9.73 -7.45
CA HIS A 28 -2.71 10.24 -6.53
C HIS A 28 -1.71 9.21 -5.98
N ALA A 29 -1.83 7.93 -6.27
CA ALA A 29 -0.79 6.97 -5.91
C ALA A 29 0.46 7.22 -6.75
N ARG A 30 1.60 7.41 -6.09
CA ARG A 30 2.92 7.50 -6.72
C ARG A 30 3.62 6.14 -6.79
N TYR A 31 3.42 5.29 -5.79
CA TYR A 31 3.97 3.94 -5.77
C TYR A 31 3.03 2.95 -5.08
N VAL A 32 3.30 1.68 -5.29
CA VAL A 32 2.60 0.58 -4.64
C VAL A 32 3.60 -0.23 -3.82
N LEU A 33 3.21 -0.59 -2.60
CA LEU A 33 3.93 -1.52 -1.76
C LEU A 33 3.21 -2.87 -1.82
N GLU A 34 3.89 -3.84 -2.45
CA GLU A 34 3.44 -5.22 -2.48
C GLU A 34 3.92 -5.94 -1.22
N LEU A 35 2.96 -6.46 -0.46
CA LEU A 35 3.20 -7.13 0.81
C LEU A 35 2.48 -8.47 0.81
N PRO A 36 3.00 -9.47 1.55
CA PRO A 36 2.28 -10.71 1.79
C PRO A 36 0.88 -10.45 2.37
N VAL A 37 -0.05 -11.35 2.04
CA VAL A 37 -1.38 -11.34 2.66
C VAL A 37 -1.24 -11.43 4.18
N GLY A 38 -2.04 -10.64 4.90
CA GLY A 38 -2.02 -10.59 6.36
C GLY A 38 -1.20 -9.44 6.93
N VAL A 39 -0.19 -8.90 6.23
CA VAL A 39 0.64 -7.81 6.79
C VAL A 39 -0.21 -6.59 7.15
N ILE A 40 -1.08 -6.13 6.24
CA ILE A 40 -1.98 -4.99 6.48
C ILE A 40 -2.84 -5.19 7.74
N ALA A 41 -3.33 -6.41 7.96
CA ALA A 41 -4.15 -6.73 9.13
C ALA A 41 -3.30 -6.76 10.42
N THR A 42 -2.10 -7.35 10.35
CA THR A 42 -1.17 -7.42 11.48
C THR A 42 -0.65 -6.05 11.92
N THR A 43 -0.33 -5.18 10.96
CA THR A 43 0.18 -3.83 11.23
C THR A 43 -0.94 -2.81 11.47
N GLN A 44 -2.21 -3.22 11.32
CA GLN A 44 -3.38 -2.37 11.42
C GLN A 44 -3.30 -1.12 10.53
N THR A 45 -2.62 -1.24 9.38
CA THR A 45 -2.40 -0.09 8.49
C THR A 45 -3.71 0.38 7.88
N ALA A 46 -3.97 1.68 8.00
CA ALA A 46 -5.20 2.33 7.61
C ALA A 46 -4.98 3.41 6.54
N LEU A 47 -6.07 3.90 5.95
CA LEU A 47 -6.03 5.03 5.03
C LEU A 47 -5.58 6.28 5.78
N GLY A 48 -4.68 7.05 5.16
CA GLY A 48 -4.09 8.25 5.76
C GLY A 48 -2.85 7.99 6.63
N ASP A 49 -2.50 6.74 6.91
CA ASP A 49 -1.23 6.42 7.56
C ASP A 49 -0.05 6.85 6.68
N GLN A 50 1.08 7.18 7.32
CA GLN A 50 2.29 7.56 6.62
C GLN A 50 3.28 6.38 6.56
N ILE A 51 3.76 6.06 5.37
CA ILE A 51 4.79 5.06 5.11
C ILE A 51 6.12 5.75 4.87
N VAL A 52 7.16 5.27 5.56
CA VAL A 52 8.54 5.73 5.39
C VAL A 52 9.39 4.55 4.91
N ILE A 53 10.07 4.72 3.79
CA ILE A 53 11.02 3.73 3.26
C ILE A 53 12.43 4.17 3.69
N GLN A 54 13.13 3.31 4.41
CA GLN A 54 14.50 3.54 4.86
C GLN A 54 15.41 2.45 4.29
N PRO A 55 16.62 2.80 3.82
CA PRO A 55 17.60 1.80 3.43
C PRO A 55 18.07 1.01 4.65
N THR A 56 18.09 -0.31 4.53
CA THR A 56 18.68 -1.20 5.53
C THR A 56 20.20 -1.18 5.37
N THR A 57 20.93 -0.95 6.46
CA THR A 57 22.40 -1.04 6.51
C THR A 57 22.86 -2.47 6.69
#